data_AF-A0A960JNF5-F1
#
_entry.id   AF-A0A960JNF5-F1
#
_cell.length_a   1.000
_cell.length_b   1.000
_cell.length_c   1.000
_cell.angle_alpha   90.00
_cell.angle_beta   90.00
_cell.angle_gamma   90.00
#
_symmetry.space_group_name_H-M   'P 1'
#
loop_
_entity.id
_entity.type
_entity.pdbx_description
1 polymer ?
#
loop_
_entity_poly.entity_id
_entity_poly.type
_entity_poly.pdbx_seq_one_letter_code
_entity_poly.pdbx_strand_id
1 'polypeptide(L)'
;MSVYEQIKADLGYLKLDAAAGAFATLAEQARTEDWSHIEFLARLIAEQATADRDRRLAARLRYARFPYRRSIEDFDYEFQPSVDRKLVEDLATLRFIEENRPIL
;
A
#
# COMPACT_ATOMS: atom_id res chain seq x y z
N MET A 1 -25.97 6.91 22.72
CA MET A 1 -24.69 6.80 22.00
C MET A 1 -24.88 7.48 20.66
N SER A 2 -24.01 8.43 20.30
CA SER A 2 -24.09 9.08 18.99
C SER A 2 -23.77 8.08 17.87
N VAL A 3 -24.35 8.26 16.67
CA VAL A 3 -23.99 7.45 15.49
C VAL A 3 -22.48 7.48 15.23
N TYR A 4 -21.85 8.62 15.52
CA TYR A 4 -20.41 8.80 15.43
C TYR A 4 -19.63 7.87 16.38
N GLU A 5 -20.09 7.77 17.63
CA GLU A 5 -19.46 6.90 18.65
C GLU A 5 -19.66 5.43 18.31
N GLN A 6 -20.84 5.08 17.78
CA GLN A 6 -21.14 3.72 17.32
C GLN A 6 -20.18 3.28 16.21
N ILE A 7 -19.98 4.12 15.18
CA ILE A 7 -19.04 3.82 14.09
C ILE A 7 -17.63 3.62 14.64
N LYS A 8 -17.17 4.51 15.53
CA LYS A 8 -15.82 4.39 16.12
C LYS A 8 -15.67 3.09 16.92
N ALA A 9 -16.70 2.69 17.67
CA ALA A 9 -16.71 1.43 18.40
C ALA A 9 -16.68 0.22 17.46
N ASP A 10 -17.49 0.23 16.40
CA ASP A 10 -17.57 -0.86 15.42
C ASP A 10 -16.25 -1.02 14.64
N LEU A 11 -15.61 0.09 14.25
CA LEU A 11 -14.28 0.05 13.63
C LEU A 11 -13.24 -0.62 14.54
N GLY A 12 -13.29 -0.32 15.86
CA GLY A 12 -12.45 -0.96 16.86
C GLY A 12 -12.75 -2.46 17.02
N TYR A 13 -14.03 -2.83 17.08
CA TYR A 13 -14.45 -4.23 17.16
C TYR A 13 -13.99 -5.06 15.96
N LEU A 14 -14.05 -4.48 14.75
CA LEU A 14 -13.59 -5.09 13.51
C LEU A 14 -12.06 -5.06 13.33
N LYS A 15 -11.30 -4.49 14.27
CA LYS A 15 -9.85 -4.31 14.21
C LYS A 15 -9.38 -3.49 13.01
N LEU A 16 -10.19 -2.51 12.59
CA LEU A 16 -9.86 -1.56 11.55
C LEU A 16 -9.15 -0.35 12.18
N ASP A 17 -8.03 -0.60 12.85
CA ASP A 17 -7.34 0.36 13.72
C ASP A 17 -6.92 1.64 12.98
N ALA A 18 -6.45 1.54 11.74
CA ALA A 18 -6.03 2.69 10.95
C ALA A 18 -7.23 3.53 10.50
N ALA A 19 -8.31 2.89 10.06
CA ALA A 19 -9.57 3.58 9.77
C ALA A 19 -10.15 4.24 11.03
N ALA A 20 -10.13 3.56 12.18
CA ALA A 20 -10.60 4.12 13.45
C ALA A 20 -9.80 5.36 13.87
N GLY A 21 -8.47 5.34 13.66
CA GLY A 21 -7.59 6.47 13.90
C GLY A 21 -7.85 7.65 12.96
N ALA A 22 -8.13 7.38 11.68
CA ALA A 22 -8.35 8.40 10.66
C ALA A 22 -9.79 8.94 10.63
N PHE A 23 -10.76 8.22 11.21
CA PHE A 23 -12.20 8.52 11.10
C PHE A 23 -12.56 9.96 11.47
N ALA A 24 -12.03 10.47 12.59
CA ALA A 24 -12.37 11.82 13.06
C ALA A 24 -11.89 12.89 12.09
N THR A 25 -10.64 12.77 11.62
CA THR A 25 -10.03 13.71 10.68
C THR A 25 -10.72 13.66 9.33
N LEU A 26 -10.96 12.46 8.80
CA LEU A 26 -11.61 12.28 7.49
C LEU A 26 -13.07 12.73 7.51
N ALA A 27 -13.79 12.56 8.62
CA ALA A 27 -15.16 13.04 8.74
C ALA A 27 -15.24 14.57 8.70
N GLU A 28 -14.31 15.26 9.36
CA GLU A 28 -14.24 16.72 9.33
C GLU A 28 -13.77 17.26 7.97
N GLN A 29 -12.85 16.55 7.30
CA GLN A 29 -12.45 16.87 5.93
C GLN A 29 -13.59 16.68 4.95
N ALA A 30 -14.33 15.57 5.04
CA ALA A 30 -15.50 15.32 4.20
C ALA A 30 -16.55 16.44 4.33
N ARG A 31 -16.73 16.98 5.55
CA ARG A 31 -17.61 18.11 5.81
C ARG A 31 -17.08 19.43 5.24
N THR A 32 -15.78 19.65 5.33
CA THR A 32 -15.13 20.89 4.86
C THR A 32 -14.99 20.95 3.34
N GLU A 33 -14.74 19.80 2.72
CA GLU A 33 -14.49 19.66 1.28
C GLU A 33 -15.70 19.13 0.49
N ASP A 34 -16.88 19.07 1.13
CA ASP A 34 -18.15 18.58 0.56
C ASP A 34 -18.03 17.22 -0.15
N TRP A 35 -17.30 16.26 0.45
CA TRP A 35 -17.19 14.92 -0.12
C TRP A 35 -18.54 14.21 -0.11
N SER A 36 -18.81 13.46 -1.17
CA SER A 36 -19.91 12.51 -1.17
C SER A 36 -19.69 11.41 -0.12
N HIS A 37 -20.79 10.78 0.33
CA HIS A 37 -20.72 9.65 1.26
C HIS A 37 -19.82 8.51 0.76
N ILE A 38 -19.83 8.26 -0.56
CA ILE A 38 -19.01 7.22 -1.19
C ILE A 38 -17.53 7.61 -1.18
N GLU A 39 -17.18 8.86 -1.46
CA GLU A 39 -15.78 9.32 -1.41
C GLU A 39 -15.22 9.25 0.00
N PHE A 40 -15.98 9.72 0.99
CA PHE A 40 -15.59 9.60 2.40
C PHE A 40 -15.34 8.14 2.79
N LEU A 41 -16.29 7.24 2.47
CA LEU A 41 -16.15 5.82 2.79
C LEU A 41 -14.97 5.20 2.06
N ALA A 42 -14.76 5.52 0.78
CA ALA A 42 -13.65 5.02 -0.01
C ALA A 42 -12.30 5.42 0.61
N ARG A 43 -12.14 6.68 1.02
CA ARG A 43 -10.90 7.17 1.67
C ARG A 43 -10.70 6.52 3.03
N LEU A 44 -11.75 6.42 3.85
CA LEU A 44 -11.66 5.77 5.16
C LEU A 44 -11.22 4.31 5.07
N ILE A 45 -11.80 3.55 4.12
CA ILE A 45 -11.43 2.15 3.90
C ILE A 45 -10.04 2.03 3.28
N ALA A 46 -9.64 2.99 2.43
CA ALA A 46 -8.31 3.02 1.84
C ALA A 46 -7.20 3.13 2.90
N GLU A 47 -7.38 3.93 3.95
CA GLU A 47 -6.43 4.03 5.07
C GLU A 47 -6.12 2.65 5.69
N GLN A 48 -7.18 1.88 5.99
CA GLN A 48 -7.00 0.53 6.52
C GLN A 48 -6.37 -0.43 5.51
N ALA A 49 -6.82 -0.38 4.25
CA ALA A 49 -6.30 -1.25 3.21
C ALA A 49 -4.80 -1.02 2.96
N THR A 50 -4.35 0.24 2.97
CA THR A 50 -2.93 0.61 2.87
C THR A 50 -2.15 0.10 4.07
N ALA A 51 -2.61 0.37 5.30
CA ALA A 51 -1.95 -0.11 6.51
C ALA A 51 -1.80 -1.65 6.55
N ASP A 52 -2.81 -2.38 6.10
CA ASP A 52 -2.77 -3.85 6.02
C ASP A 52 -1.80 -4.35 4.95
N ARG A 53 -1.76 -3.71 3.77
CA ARG A 53 -0.79 -4.03 2.71
C ARG A 53 0.64 -3.82 3.20
N ASP A 54 0.90 -2.69 3.85
CA ASP A 54 2.22 -2.34 4.38
C ASP A 54 2.66 -3.31 5.48
N ARG A 55 1.75 -3.65 6.40
CA ARG A 55 2.03 -4.64 7.45
C ARG A 55 2.36 -6.01 6.87
N ARG A 56 1.63 -6.44 5.85
CA ARG A 56 1.89 -7.72 5.14
C ARG A 56 3.22 -7.68 4.41
N LEU A 57 3.54 -6.58 3.73
CA LEU A 57 4.83 -6.40 3.05
C LEU A 57 5.99 -6.42 4.05
N ALA A 58 5.89 -5.67 5.13
CA ALA A 58 6.89 -5.63 6.19
C ALA A 58 7.11 -7.01 6.82
N ALA A 59 6.04 -7.77 7.05
CA ALA A 59 6.13 -9.14 7.54
C ALA A 59 6.86 -10.05 6.53
N ARG A 60 6.50 -10.01 5.24
CA ARG A 60 7.15 -10.79 4.18
C ARG A 60 8.65 -10.48 4.10
N LEU A 61 9.02 -9.20 4.12
CA LEU A 61 10.44 -8.78 4.11
C LEU A 61 11.18 -9.27 5.35
N ARG A 62 10.55 -9.20 6.54
CA ARG A 62 11.14 -9.72 7.77
C ARG A 62 11.38 -11.24 7.70
N TYR A 63 10.45 -11.99 7.12
CA TYR A 63 10.57 -13.44 7.01
C TYR A 63 11.50 -13.90 5.88
N ALA A 64 11.72 -13.08 4.86
CA ALA A 64 12.65 -13.39 3.77
C ALA A 64 14.12 -13.43 4.23
N ARG A 65 14.45 -12.87 5.42
CA ARG A 65 15.79 -12.86 6.01
C ARG A 65 16.88 -12.38 5.04
N PHE A 66 16.55 -11.42 4.17
CA PHE A 66 17.54 -10.81 3.30
C PHE A 66 18.63 -10.14 4.14
N PRO A 67 19.92 -10.36 3.83
CA PRO A 67 21.04 -9.79 4.59
C PRO A 67 21.09 -8.26 4.51
N TYR A 68 20.49 -7.68 3.47
CA TYR A 68 20.36 -6.24 3.24
C TYR A 68 19.07 -5.97 2.47
N ARG A 69 18.45 -4.82 2.73
CA ARG A 69 17.40 -4.29 1.86
C ARG A 69 18.09 -3.64 0.67
N ARG A 70 17.90 -4.21 -0.51
CA ARG A 70 18.34 -3.65 -1.78
C ARG A 70 17.13 -3.60 -2.71
N SER A 71 16.93 -2.47 -3.37
CA SER A 71 16.02 -2.38 -4.50
C SER A 71 16.79 -2.57 -5.81
N ILE A 72 16.06 -2.68 -6.92
CA ILE A 72 16.67 -2.70 -8.25
C ILE A 72 17.33 -1.35 -8.59
N GLU A 73 16.88 -0.25 -7.96
CA GLU A 73 17.49 1.08 -8.14
C GLU A 73 18.88 1.16 -7.51
N ASP A 74 19.17 0.31 -6.51
CA ASP A 74 20.49 0.24 -5.86
C ASP A 74 21.53 -0.56 -6.67
N PHE A 75 21.18 -1.11 -7.83
CA PHE A 75 22.08 -1.94 -8.63
C PHE A 75 23.13 -1.08 -9.35
N ASP A 76 24.40 -1.35 -9.09
CA ASP A 76 25.53 -0.69 -9.75
C ASP A 76 25.83 -1.34 -11.12
N TYR A 77 25.31 -0.71 -12.17
CA TYR A 77 25.55 -1.16 -13.55
C TYR A 77 26.96 -0.85 -14.05
N GLU A 78 27.69 0.08 -13.43
CA GLU A 78 29.09 0.36 -13.79
C GLU A 78 30.00 -0.76 -13.26
N PHE A 79 29.67 -1.35 -12.11
CA PHE A 79 30.36 -2.51 -11.56
C PHE A 79 30.18 -3.78 -12.41
N GLN A 80 29.03 -3.96 -13.07
CA GLN A 80 28.77 -5.09 -13.96
C GLN A 80 28.28 -4.65 -15.36
N PRO A 81 29.20 -4.27 -16.27
CA PRO A 81 28.84 -3.75 -17.59
C PRO A 81 28.21 -4.78 -18.53
N SER A 82 28.30 -6.09 -18.25
CA SER A 82 27.71 -7.12 -19.11
C SER A 82 26.19 -7.26 -18.97
N VAL A 83 25.60 -6.63 -17.94
CA VAL A 83 24.15 -6.66 -17.71
C VAL A 83 23.48 -5.58 -18.53
N ASP A 84 22.52 -5.98 -19.37
CA ASP A 84 21.69 -5.03 -20.13
C ASP A 84 20.69 -4.32 -19.20
N ARG A 85 21.02 -3.07 -18.87
CA ARG A 85 20.18 -2.20 -18.05
C ARG A 85 18.77 -2.02 -18.61
N LYS A 86 18.60 -1.92 -19.93
CA LYS A 86 17.26 -1.74 -20.54
C LYS A 86 16.40 -2.97 -20.32
N LEU A 87 16.98 -4.16 -20.44
CA LEU A 87 16.28 -5.40 -20.16
C LEU A 87 15.86 -5.48 -18.69
N VAL A 88 16.76 -5.12 -17.76
CA VAL A 88 16.44 -5.13 -16.33
C VAL A 88 15.33 -4.14 -15.99
N GLU A 89 15.38 -2.92 -16.55
CA GLU A 89 14.33 -1.91 -16.38
C GLU A 89 12.99 -2.37 -16.98
N ASP A 90 12.98 -3.02 -18.14
CA ASP A 90 11.78 -3.60 -18.75
C ASP A 90 11.16 -4.68 -17.84
N LEU A 91 11.98 -5.62 -17.36
CA LEU A 91 11.53 -6.68 -16.45
C LEU A 91 11.03 -6.14 -15.11
N ALA A 92 11.65 -5.07 -14.59
CA ALA A 92 11.22 -4.42 -13.36
C ALA A 92 9.80 -3.83 -13.46
N THR A 93 9.31 -3.52 -14.66
CA THR A 93 7.91 -3.08 -14.86
C THR A 93 6.87 -4.20 -14.65
N LEU A 94 7.30 -5.47 -14.65
CA LEU A 94 6.45 -6.65 -14.56
C LEU A 94 5.38 -6.79 -15.66
N ARG A 95 5.44 -5.99 -16.74
CA ARG A 95 4.46 -6.02 -17.85
C ARG A 95 4.30 -7.38 -18.51
N PHE A 96 5.35 -8.19 -18.54
CA PHE A 96 5.28 -9.56 -19.08
C PHE A 96 4.25 -10.44 -18.34
N ILE A 97 3.96 -10.14 -17.06
CA ILE A 97 2.91 -10.83 -16.29
C ILE A 97 1.53 -10.41 -16.80
N GLU A 98 1.31 -9.10 -16.98
CA GLU A 98 0.03 -8.57 -17.50
C GLU A 98 -0.25 -9.06 -18.92
N GLU A 99 0.80 -9.15 -19.74
CA GLU A 99 0.75 -9.60 -21.13
C GLU A 99 0.74 -11.15 -21.28
N ASN A 100 0.89 -11.91 -20.19
CA ASN A 100 1.10 -13.37 -20.21
C ASN A 100 2.22 -13.83 -21.16
N ARG A 101 3.32 -13.07 -21.21
CA ARG A 101 4.47 -13.31 -22.09
C ARG A 101 5.61 -14.00 -21.32
N PRO A 102 6.30 -15.00 -21.91
CA PRO A 102 7.49 -15.56 -21.32
C PRO A 102 8.66 -14.56 -21.30
N ILE A 103 9.55 -14.73 -20.33
CA ILE A 103 10.77 -13.90 -20.13
C ILE A 103 11.91 -14.32 -21.08
N LEU A 104 11.79 -15.50 -21.71
CA LEU A 104 12.78 -16.14 -22.59
C LEU A 104 12.16 -16.49 -23.95
#